data_AF-A0A6L3X534-F1
#
_entry.id   AF-A0A6L3X534-F1
#
_cell.length_a   1.000
_cell.length_b   1.000
_cell.length_c   1.000
_cell.angle_alpha   90.00
_cell.angle_beta   90.00
_cell.angle_gamma   90.00
#
_symmetry.space_group_name_H-M   'P 1'
#
loop_
_entity.id
_entity.type
_entity.pdbx_description
1 polymer ?
#
loop_
_entity_poly.entity_id
_entity_poly.type
_entity_poly.pdbx_seq_one_letter_code
_entity_poly.pdbx_strand_id
1 'polypeptide(L)' 'AAAAACCSLPGDRLDNATAACGFMKRAGAAALTHSRGPGSFAPAFLDALYALEELV' A
#
# COMPACT_ATOMS: atom_id res chain seq x y z
N ALA A 1 4.28 4.21 -8.78
CA ALA A 1 3.10 5.08 -8.93
C ALA A 1 2.67 5.74 -7.61
N ALA A 2 2.55 5.01 -6.48
CA ALA A 2 2.09 5.56 -5.18
C ALA A 2 2.85 6.83 -4.72
N ALA A 3 4.19 6.82 -4.74
CA ALA A 3 4.98 8.00 -4.36
C ALA A 3 4.70 9.25 -5.24
N ALA A 4 4.36 9.06 -6.52
CA ALA A 4 4.05 10.17 -7.42
C ALA A 4 2.66 10.75 -7.17
N ALA A 5 1.68 9.91 -6.80
CA ALA A 5 0.36 10.36 -6.38
C ALA A 5 0.45 11.17 -5.07
N CYS A 6 1.27 10.73 -4.12
CA CYS A 6 1.44 11.37 -2.81
C CYS A 6 2.03 12.78 -2.85
N CYS A 7 2.80 13.12 -3.89
CA CYS A 7 3.30 14.48 -4.11
C CYS A 7 2.20 15.51 -4.41
N SER A 8 0.97 15.07 -4.73
CA SER A 8 -0.18 15.93 -4.98
C SER A 8 -1.11 16.11 -3.78
N LEU A 9 -0.90 15.35 -2.69
CA LEU A 9 -1.67 15.54 -1.46
C LEU A 9 -1.18 16.78 -0.68
N PRO A 10 -2.09 17.52 -0.03
CA PRO A 10 -1.72 18.59 0.89
C PRO A 10 -0.89 18.03 2.05
N GLY A 11 0.19 18.72 2.44
CA GLY A 11 1.13 18.28 3.47
C GLY A 11 2.58 18.28 2.98
N ASP A 12 3.49 17.80 3.83
CA ASP A 12 4.89 17.63 3.44
C ASP A 12 5.03 16.46 2.46
N ARG A 13 5.68 16.72 1.32
CA ARG A 13 5.80 15.73 0.24
C ARG A 13 6.66 14.53 0.64
N LEU A 14 7.65 14.73 1.51
CA LEU A 14 8.50 13.65 2.01
C LEU A 14 7.71 12.77 2.99
N ASP A 15 6.91 13.37 3.87
CA ASP A 15 6.02 12.64 4.77
C ASP A 15 4.97 11.85 3.97
N ASN A 16 4.38 12.45 2.94
CA ASN A 16 3.42 11.77 2.07
C ASN A 16 4.07 10.61 1.29
N ALA A 17 5.29 10.78 0.80
CA ALA A 17 6.02 9.72 0.10
C ALA A 17 6.45 8.57 1.03
N THR A 18 6.91 8.88 2.24
CA THR A 18 7.30 7.86 3.23
C THR A 18 6.09 7.11 3.77
N ALA A 19 4.97 7.80 4.01
CA ALA A 19 3.69 7.19 4.38
C ALA A 19 3.22 6.20 3.29
N ALA A 20 3.23 6.61 2.03
CA ALA A 20 2.87 5.76 0.89
C ALA A 20 3.71 4.48 0.82
N CYS A 21 5.02 4.63 1.01
CA CYS A 21 5.96 3.52 1.03
C CYS A 21 5.67 2.57 2.20
N GLY A 22 5.33 3.12 3.37
CA GLY A 22 4.89 2.36 4.55
C GLY A 22 3.60 1.58 4.32
N PHE A 23 2.59 2.19 3.70
CA PHE A 23 1.33 1.51 3.34
C PHE A 23 1.56 0.37 2.36
N MET A 24 2.30 0.62 1.27
CA MET A 24 2.64 -0.40 0.28
C MET A 24 3.41 -1.57 0.92
N LYS A 25 4.35 -1.28 1.83
CA LYS A 25 5.13 -2.32 2.52
C LYS A 25 4.26 -3.17 3.45
N ARG A 26 3.35 -2.55 4.21
CA ARG A 26 2.41 -3.26 5.09
C ARG A 26 1.42 -4.11 4.31
N ALA A 27 0.79 -3.55 3.28
CA ALA A 27 -0.11 -4.28 2.40
C ALA A 27 0.61 -5.45 1.72
N GLY A 28 1.84 -5.24 1.27
CA GLY A 28 2.67 -6.29 0.66
C GLY A 28 2.95 -7.44 1.63
N ALA A 29 3.31 -7.12 2.88
CA ALA A 29 3.53 -8.13 3.90
C ALA A 29 2.26 -8.94 4.20
N ALA A 30 1.11 -8.28 4.34
CA ALA A 30 -0.18 -8.94 4.53
C ALA A 30 -0.58 -9.79 3.30
N ALA A 31 -0.34 -9.29 2.09
CA ALA A 31 -0.63 -10.02 0.87
C ALA A 31 0.22 -11.28 0.73
N LEU A 32 1.50 -11.22 1.14
CA LEU A 32 2.38 -12.39 1.14
C LEU A 32 1.84 -13.50 2.03
N THR A 33 1.29 -13.19 3.22
CA THR A 33 0.75 -14.21 4.12
C THR A 33 -0.53 -14.86 3.60
N HIS A 34 -1.31 -14.15 2.79
CA HIS A 34 -2.60 -14.64 2.25
C HIS A 34 -2.49 -15.21 0.83
N SER A 35 -1.43 -14.87 0.09
CA SER A 35 -1.21 -15.37 -1.26
C SER A 35 -0.73 -16.82 -1.28
N ARG A 36 -1.19 -17.59 -2.26
CA ARG A 36 -0.80 -18.97 -2.55
C ARG A 36 0.23 -19.07 -3.68
N GLY A 37 0.95 -17.98 -3.92
CA GLY A 37 1.88 -17.82 -5.04
C GLY A 37 1.65 -16.51 -5.79
N PRO A 38 2.55 -16.16 -6.73
CA PRO A 38 2.58 -14.84 -7.36
C PRO A 38 1.31 -14.50 -8.13
N GLY A 39 0.62 -15.49 -8.71
CA GLY A 39 -0.65 -15.28 -9.42
C GLY A 39 -1.79 -14.80 -8.50
N SER A 40 -1.75 -15.15 -7.21
CA SER A 40 -2.73 -14.71 -6.21
C SER A 40 -2.28 -13.51 -5.38
N PHE A 41 -1.04 -13.04 -5.58
CA PHE A 41 -0.49 -11.93 -4.80
C PHE A 41 -1.15 -10.59 -5.16
N ALA A 42 -1.34 -10.31 -6.46
CA ALA A 42 -1.93 -9.05 -6.91
C ALA A 42 -3.35 -8.80 -6.33
N PRO A 43 -4.32 -9.75 -6.39
CA PRO A 43 -5.60 -9.55 -5.74
C PRO A 43 -5.48 -9.44 -4.21
N ALA A 44 -4.69 -10.30 -3.55
CA ALA A 44 -4.47 -10.23 -2.10
C ALA A 44 -3.81 -8.91 -1.65
N PHE A 45 -2.99 -8.30 -2.50
CA PHE A 45 -2.35 -7.01 -2.27
C PHE A 45 -3.33 -5.85 -2.36
N LEU A 46 -4.24 -5.86 -3.34
CA LEU A 46 -5.29 -4.86 -3.44
C LEU A 46 -6.26 -4.95 -2.27
N ASP A 47 -6.65 -6.17 -1.87
CA ASP A 47 -7.50 -6.39 -0.70
C ASP A 47 -6.83 -5.86 0.58
N ALA A 48 -5.54 -6.13 0.76
CA ALA A 48 -4.77 -5.63 1.90
C ALA A 48 -4.61 -4.10 1.89
N LEU A 49 -4.47 -3.48 0.72
CA LEU A 49 -4.45 -2.02 0.60
C LEU A 49 -5.79 -1.41 1.00
N TYR A 50 -6.89 -1.98 0.51
CA TYR A 50 -8.24 -1.51 0.82
C TYR A 50 -8.55 -1.62 2.32
N ALA A 51 -8.19 -2.76 2.94
CA ALA A 51 -8.36 -2.96 4.38
C ALA A 51 -7.51 -2.01 5.23
N LEU A 52 -6.35 -1.55 4.74
CA LEU A 52 -5.52 -0.56 5.42
C LEU A 52 -6.06 0.87 5.29
N GLU A 53 -6.78 1.18 4.22
CA GLU A 53 -7.45 2.48 4.04
C GLU A 53 -8.68 2.61 4.95
N GLU A 54 -9.43 1.52 5.17
CA GLU A 54 -10.60 1.52 6.05
C GLU A 54 -10.26 1.72 7.55
N LEU A 55 -9.00 1.50 7.93
CA LEU A 55 -8.50 1.63 9.31
C LEU A 55 -7.84 2.99 9.61
N VAL A 56 -7.79 3.92 8.64
CA VAL A 56 -7.12 5.23 8.74
C VAL A 56 -8.12 6.35 8.55
#